data_AF-A0ABC8KM23-F1
#
_entry.id   AF-A0ABC8KM23-F1
#
_cell.length_a   1.000
_cell.length_b   1.000
_cell.length_c   1.000
_cell.angle_alpha   90.00
_cell.angle_beta   90.00
_cell.angle_gamma   90.00
#
_symmetry.space_group_name_H-M   'P 1'
#
loop_
_entity.id
_entity.type
_entity.pdbx_description
1 polymer ?
#
loop_
_entity_poly.entity_id
_entity_poly.type
_entity_poly.pdbx_seq_one_letter_code
_entity_poly.pdbx_strand_id
1 'polypeptide(L)'
;MDTDPDSPVNKPRLGSSFPSGRFMMNSRKKIPKLDDVRSNGWLEAMISSSPPRKRLVKDFNVEIAPEDDFAQRAWMLKYPSAITSFSHIAAQAKDKKIAMFLDYDGTLSPIVDDPDRALMSDAMRAAVKDVAKYFPTAIISGRSRDKVYELVGLTELYYAGSHGMDIMTPANVNGSPEDTNSDQQGEEVNLFQPAKEFIPVIEEVYRSLVELTKGIKGAKVENHKFCASVHYRNVDEKDWPLVAQRVHDHLKQYPRLRLTHGRKVLEVRPVIEWNKGKAVEFLLESLGLSNNDDFLPIFIGDDKTDEDAFKVLREKKQGFGILVSSVPKESNAFYSLRDPSEVKKFLKTLVKWRKMEEDSTGH
;
A
#
# COMPACT_ATOMS: atom_id res chain seq x y z
N MET A 1 61.56 -36.89 52.24
CA MET A 1 61.19 -35.59 52.81
C MET A 1 59.93 -35.13 52.09
N ASP A 2 58.70 -35.23 52.58
CA ASP A 2 58.11 -35.76 53.81
C ASP A 2 56.62 -36.07 53.52
N THR A 3 56.11 -37.12 54.17
CA THR A 3 54.73 -37.36 54.67
C THR A 3 53.48 -37.23 53.75
N ASP A 4 52.92 -38.38 53.35
CA ASP A 4 51.59 -38.99 53.70
C ASP A 4 50.52 -38.13 54.43
N PRO A 5 49.21 -38.53 54.50
CA PRO A 5 48.22 -38.89 53.46
C PRO A 5 46.79 -38.35 53.78
N ASP A 6 45.77 -38.83 53.05
CA ASP A 6 44.34 -38.97 53.42
C ASP A 6 43.31 -37.80 53.38
N SER A 7 42.17 -38.17 52.78
CA SER A 7 40.84 -37.53 52.62
C SER A 7 40.16 -37.20 53.98
N PRO A 8 39.09 -36.34 54.09
CA PRO A 8 37.71 -36.73 53.70
C PRO A 8 36.64 -35.63 53.43
N VAL A 9 35.53 -36.07 52.79
CA VAL A 9 34.08 -35.81 53.00
C VAL A 9 33.58 -34.50 53.68
N ASN A 10 32.68 -33.73 53.01
CA ASN A 10 31.39 -33.29 53.58
C ASN A 10 30.39 -32.65 52.57
N LYS A 11 29.13 -33.10 52.62
CA LYS A 11 27.89 -32.43 52.13
C LYS A 11 27.27 -31.62 53.32
N PRO A 12 26.08 -30.98 53.24
CA PRO A 12 25.42 -30.15 52.21
C PRO A 12 24.93 -28.78 52.78
N ARG A 13 24.39 -27.87 51.95
CA ARG A 13 23.39 -26.86 52.41
C ARG A 13 22.25 -26.62 51.41
N LEU A 14 21.09 -26.42 52.05
CA LEU A 14 19.69 -26.30 51.62
C LEU A 14 19.35 -25.09 50.73
N GLY A 15 18.20 -25.19 50.03
CA GLY A 15 17.39 -24.05 49.56
C GLY A 15 16.61 -24.39 48.28
N SER A 16 15.59 -25.24 48.34
CA SER A 16 14.16 -24.91 48.53
C SER A 16 13.35 -24.97 47.22
N SER A 17 12.52 -26.01 47.18
CA SER A 17 11.56 -26.47 46.17
C SER A 17 10.25 -25.66 46.18
N PHE A 18 9.45 -25.82 45.11
CA PHE A 18 7.97 -26.01 45.03
C PHE A 18 7.32 -25.20 43.87
N PRO A 19 6.15 -25.60 43.31
CA PRO A 19 5.91 -26.90 42.66
C PRO A 19 4.98 -26.84 41.41
N SER A 20 4.92 -27.97 40.71
CA SER A 20 3.83 -28.42 39.84
C SER A 20 2.62 -28.96 40.63
N GLY A 21 1.38 -28.71 40.21
CA GLY A 21 0.21 -29.45 40.72
C GLY A 21 -1.21 -29.01 40.31
N ARG A 22 -1.77 -29.72 39.32
CA ARG A 22 -3.17 -30.22 39.12
C ARG A 22 -4.43 -29.33 39.26
N PHE A 23 -5.19 -29.33 38.16
CA PHE A 23 -6.65 -29.47 37.95
C PHE A 23 -7.63 -29.26 39.12
N MET A 24 -8.61 -28.36 38.89
CA MET A 24 -10.01 -28.54 39.28
C MET A 24 -10.95 -28.02 38.17
N MET A 25 -11.96 -28.83 37.83
CA MET A 25 -13.17 -28.42 37.09
C MET A 25 -14.01 -27.49 37.97
N ASN A 26 -14.58 -26.41 37.41
CA ASN A 26 -15.98 -26.07 37.68
C ASN A 26 -16.62 -24.99 36.80
N SER A 27 -17.88 -25.29 36.46
CA SER A 27 -18.98 -24.43 36.03
C SER A 27 -19.00 -23.86 34.60
N ARG A 28 -19.84 -24.51 33.78
CA ARG A 28 -20.40 -24.05 32.51
C ARG A 28 -20.95 -22.62 32.63
N LYS A 29 -20.28 -21.65 32.01
CA LYS A 29 -20.94 -20.41 31.57
C LYS A 29 -21.39 -20.61 30.13
N LYS A 30 -22.72 -20.52 29.92
CA LYS A 30 -23.35 -20.58 28.60
C LYS A 30 -22.73 -19.51 27.70
N ILE A 31 -22.14 -19.94 26.59
CA ILE A 31 -21.65 -19.10 25.51
C ILE A 31 -22.88 -18.44 24.86
N PRO A 32 -22.99 -17.09 24.82
CA PRO A 32 -24.04 -16.44 24.06
C PRO A 32 -23.82 -16.72 22.57
N LYS A 33 -24.89 -17.07 21.85
CA LYS A 33 -24.86 -17.34 20.40
C LYS A 33 -24.17 -16.19 19.65
N LEU A 34 -23.19 -16.56 18.85
CA LEU A 34 -22.13 -15.69 18.31
C LEU A 34 -22.29 -15.43 16.81
N ASP A 35 -23.51 -15.37 16.30
CA ASP A 35 -23.76 -15.33 14.85
C ASP A 35 -24.19 -13.93 14.32
N ASP A 36 -24.75 -13.04 15.15
CA ASP A 36 -25.21 -11.71 14.68
C ASP A 36 -24.20 -10.57 14.85
N VAL A 37 -23.17 -10.72 15.70
CA VAL A 37 -22.24 -9.62 16.04
C VAL A 37 -21.13 -9.44 15.00
N ARG A 38 -20.82 -10.46 14.19
CA ARG A 38 -19.80 -10.35 13.13
C ARG A 38 -20.32 -9.60 11.91
N SER A 39 -21.58 -9.79 11.53
CA SER A 39 -22.20 -9.18 10.33
C SER A 39 -22.14 -7.65 10.33
N ASN A 40 -22.35 -7.03 11.50
CA ASN A 40 -22.33 -5.57 11.64
C ASN A 40 -20.93 -4.97 11.43
N GLY A 41 -19.86 -5.66 11.86
CA GLY A 41 -18.49 -5.14 11.74
C GLY A 41 -18.01 -5.02 10.29
N TRP A 42 -18.40 -5.97 9.42
CA TRP A 42 -18.04 -5.93 8.00
C TRP A 42 -18.81 -4.85 7.24
N LEU A 43 -20.09 -4.68 7.55
CA LEU A 43 -20.93 -3.65 6.93
C LEU A 43 -20.43 -2.25 7.30
N GLU A 44 -20.10 -2.01 8.57
CA GLU A 44 -19.45 -0.78 9.04
C GLU A 44 -18.14 -0.49 8.29
N ALA A 45 -17.31 -1.52 8.06
CA ALA A 45 -16.09 -1.38 7.26
C ALA A 45 -16.37 -1.04 5.78
N MET A 46 -17.43 -1.58 5.18
CA MET A 46 -17.85 -1.25 3.81
C MET A 46 -18.43 0.16 3.69
N ILE A 47 -19.18 0.60 4.70
CA ILE A 47 -19.75 1.95 4.77
C ILE A 47 -18.62 2.97 4.97
N SER A 48 -17.68 2.72 5.89
CA SER A 48 -16.56 3.64 6.16
C SER A 48 -15.53 3.70 5.03
N SER A 49 -15.39 2.66 4.22
CA SER A 49 -14.56 2.66 3.02
C SER A 49 -15.25 3.28 1.79
N SER A 50 -16.54 3.63 1.90
CA SER A 50 -17.24 4.35 0.83
C SER A 50 -16.84 5.83 0.84
N PRO A 51 -16.45 6.43 -0.32
CA PRO A 51 -16.25 7.87 -0.39
C PRO A 51 -17.52 8.60 0.07
N PRO A 52 -17.41 9.72 0.82
CA PRO A 52 -18.56 10.53 1.15
C PRO A 52 -19.28 10.88 -0.14
N ARG A 53 -20.62 10.70 -0.18
CA ARG A 53 -21.43 11.03 -1.38
C ARG A 53 -20.94 12.37 -1.90
N LYS A 54 -20.57 12.44 -3.18
CA LYS A 54 -20.48 13.73 -3.89
C LYS A 54 -21.83 14.38 -3.70
N ARG A 55 -21.94 15.29 -2.74
CA ARG A 55 -23.04 16.24 -2.68
C ARG A 55 -22.94 16.94 -4.02
N LEU A 56 -23.88 16.66 -4.93
CA LEU A 56 -24.08 17.48 -6.10
C LEU A 56 -24.26 18.89 -5.55
N VAL A 57 -23.25 19.75 -5.68
CA VAL A 57 -23.38 21.18 -5.43
C VAL A 57 -24.19 21.70 -6.60
N LYS A 58 -25.50 21.50 -6.53
CA LYS A 58 -26.48 22.28 -7.27
C LYS A 58 -26.83 23.43 -6.34
N ASP A 59 -26.21 24.57 -6.61
CA ASP A 59 -26.70 25.92 -6.31
C ASP A 59 -27.51 26.08 -5.03
N PHE A 60 -26.91 25.85 -3.86
CA PHE A 60 -27.38 26.47 -2.62
C PHE A 60 -26.17 26.72 -1.72
N ASN A 61 -26.05 27.96 -1.24
CA ASN A 61 -25.11 28.37 -0.19
C ASN A 61 -25.23 27.40 1.00
N VAL A 62 -24.27 26.49 1.14
CA VAL A 62 -24.09 25.72 2.36
C VAL A 62 -23.01 26.43 3.14
N GLU A 63 -23.40 27.12 4.21
CA GLU A 63 -22.47 27.57 5.25
C GLU A 63 -21.72 26.35 5.79
N ILE A 64 -20.42 26.30 5.56
CA ILE A 64 -19.53 25.29 6.13
C ILE A 64 -19.50 25.55 7.64
N ALA A 65 -19.80 24.54 8.44
CA ALA A 65 -19.80 24.67 9.90
C ALA A 65 -18.38 25.06 10.40
N PRO A 66 -18.25 25.97 11.38
CA PRO A 66 -16.95 26.45 11.87
C PRO A 66 -15.99 25.36 12.36
N GLU A 67 -16.52 24.22 12.84
CA GLU A 67 -15.74 23.07 13.30
C GLU A 67 -15.02 22.33 12.16
N ASP A 68 -15.65 22.22 10.98
CA ASP A 68 -15.05 21.58 9.80
C ASP A 68 -13.85 22.40 9.28
N ASP A 69 -13.93 23.73 9.33
CA ASP A 69 -12.85 24.63 8.93
C ASP A 69 -11.66 24.59 9.92
N PHE A 70 -11.92 24.49 11.24
CA PHE A 70 -10.83 24.34 12.22
C PHE A 70 -10.11 22.99 12.09
N ALA A 71 -10.85 21.88 11.97
CA ALA A 71 -10.28 20.56 11.79
C ALA A 71 -9.45 20.49 10.51
N GLN A 72 -9.93 21.09 9.43
CA GLN A 72 -9.20 21.16 8.17
C GLN A 72 -7.94 22.03 8.26
N ARG A 73 -7.98 23.17 8.95
CA ARG A 73 -6.78 24.00 9.20
C ARG A 73 -5.74 23.29 10.06
N ALA A 74 -6.16 22.68 11.17
CA ALA A 74 -5.27 21.91 12.03
C ALA A 74 -4.62 20.74 11.27
N TRP A 75 -5.40 20.06 10.42
CA TRP A 75 -4.90 19.02 9.55
C TRP A 75 -3.88 19.52 8.52
N MET A 76 -4.13 20.67 7.88
CA MET A 76 -3.17 21.29 6.95
C MET A 76 -1.88 21.77 7.64
N LEU A 77 -1.92 22.09 8.94
CA LEU A 77 -0.71 22.38 9.72
C LEU A 77 0.08 21.11 10.02
N LYS A 78 -0.61 19.99 10.30
CA LYS A 78 0.02 18.69 10.55
C LYS A 78 0.61 18.06 9.29
N TYR A 79 -0.06 18.25 8.15
CA TYR A 79 0.33 17.72 6.83
C TYR A 79 0.38 18.86 5.80
N PRO A 80 1.42 19.71 5.83
CA PRO A 80 1.51 20.87 4.96
C PRO A 80 1.58 20.50 3.48
N SER A 81 1.13 21.40 2.60
CA SER A 81 1.13 21.14 1.16
C SER A 81 2.56 20.97 0.63
N ALA A 82 2.82 19.88 -0.07
CA ALA A 82 4.13 19.62 -0.68
C ALA A 82 4.51 20.67 -1.74
N ILE A 83 3.53 21.36 -2.34
CA ILE A 83 3.77 22.46 -3.28
C ILE A 83 4.25 23.71 -2.53
N THR A 84 3.59 24.09 -1.44
CA THR A 84 4.01 25.28 -0.66
C THR A 84 5.29 25.02 0.12
N SER A 85 5.53 23.78 0.53
CA SER A 85 6.73 23.33 1.22
C SER A 85 7.84 22.87 0.27
N PHE A 86 7.71 23.11 -1.04
CA PHE A 86 8.65 22.59 -2.03
C PHE A 86 10.09 23.07 -1.79
N SER A 87 10.30 24.30 -1.33
CA SER A 87 11.64 24.81 -0.98
C SER A 87 12.31 23.99 0.12
N HIS A 88 11.56 23.53 1.11
CA HIS A 88 12.06 22.66 2.17
C HIS A 88 12.39 21.25 1.64
N ILE A 89 11.51 20.70 0.79
CA ILE A 89 11.76 19.41 0.13
C ILE A 89 13.02 19.48 -0.75
N ALA A 90 13.15 20.53 -1.56
CA ALA A 90 14.31 20.75 -2.42
C ALA A 90 15.61 20.91 -1.63
N ALA A 91 15.58 21.65 -0.51
CA ALA A 91 16.74 21.80 0.36
C ALA A 91 17.22 20.46 0.94
N GLN A 92 16.29 19.57 1.30
CA GLN A 92 16.59 18.22 1.81
C GLN A 92 17.02 17.24 0.70
N ALA A 93 16.64 17.53 -0.54
CA ALA A 93 17.00 16.75 -1.72
C ALA A 93 18.35 17.17 -2.33
N LYS A 94 18.89 18.32 -1.93
CA LYS A 94 20.16 18.83 -2.43
C LYS A 94 21.28 17.81 -2.15
N ASP A 95 22.12 17.57 -3.15
CA ASP A 95 23.24 16.61 -3.13
C ASP A 95 22.82 15.14 -2.88
N LYS A 96 21.53 14.81 -2.94
CA LYS A 96 21.01 13.45 -2.80
C LYS A 96 20.41 12.92 -4.11
N LYS A 97 20.51 11.61 -4.32
CA LYS A 97 19.80 10.90 -5.39
C LYS A 97 18.33 10.75 -5.03
N ILE A 98 17.42 11.27 -5.83
CA ILE A 98 15.97 11.10 -5.56
C ILE A 98 15.47 9.82 -6.24
N ALA A 99 14.64 9.06 -5.53
CA ALA A 99 13.86 7.96 -6.11
C ALA A 99 12.36 8.22 -5.90
N MET A 100 11.58 8.12 -6.97
CA MET A 100 10.15 8.42 -6.97
C MET A 100 9.32 7.15 -6.94
N PHE A 101 8.34 7.09 -6.03
CA PHE A 101 7.37 6.02 -5.93
C PHE A 101 5.97 6.61 -6.02
N LEU A 102 5.17 6.14 -6.97
CA LEU A 102 3.87 6.71 -7.26
C LEU A 102 2.81 5.62 -7.22
N ASP A 103 1.79 5.83 -6.40
CA ASP A 103 0.54 5.08 -6.55
C ASP A 103 -0.21 5.53 -7.83
N TYR A 104 -1.17 4.74 -8.29
CA TYR A 104 -1.91 5.00 -9.52
C TYR A 104 -3.32 5.58 -9.28
N ASP A 105 -4.22 4.81 -8.68
CA ASP A 105 -5.63 5.15 -8.55
C ASP A 105 -5.85 6.20 -7.45
N GLY A 106 -6.39 7.37 -7.76
CA GLY A 106 -6.54 8.46 -6.79
C GLY A 106 -5.30 9.35 -6.68
N THR A 107 -4.16 8.89 -7.20
CA THR A 107 -2.89 9.62 -7.20
C THR A 107 -2.55 10.19 -8.58
N LEU A 108 -2.36 9.32 -9.58
CA LEU A 108 -2.01 9.70 -10.96
C LEU A 108 -3.23 9.75 -11.87
N SER A 109 -4.27 8.99 -11.54
CA SER A 109 -5.58 8.99 -12.18
C SER A 109 -6.66 9.38 -11.18
N PRO A 110 -7.72 10.10 -11.58
CA PRO A 110 -8.87 10.29 -10.70
C PRO A 110 -9.54 8.95 -10.35
N ILE A 111 -10.19 8.91 -9.19
CA ILE A 111 -11.06 7.79 -8.80
C ILE A 111 -12.35 7.88 -9.62
N VAL A 112 -12.63 6.81 -10.37
CA VAL A 112 -13.81 6.70 -11.25
C VAL A 112 -14.58 5.43 -10.93
N ASP A 113 -15.86 5.37 -11.32
CA ASP A 113 -16.75 4.26 -10.97
C ASP A 113 -16.43 2.96 -11.69
N ASP A 114 -15.92 3.06 -12.90
CA ASP A 114 -15.42 1.93 -13.67
C ASP A 114 -13.88 1.90 -13.60
N PRO A 115 -13.26 0.92 -12.90
CA PRO A 115 -11.82 0.81 -12.81
C PRO A 115 -11.12 0.76 -14.17
N ASP A 116 -11.75 0.27 -15.22
CA ASP A 116 -11.16 0.23 -16.57
C ASP A 116 -11.08 1.62 -17.22
N ARG A 117 -11.77 2.61 -16.66
CA ARG A 117 -11.80 4.01 -17.12
C ARG A 117 -10.97 4.94 -16.26
N ALA A 118 -10.20 4.41 -15.30
CA ALA A 118 -9.26 5.19 -14.50
C ALA A 118 -8.03 5.53 -15.36
N LEU A 119 -8.23 6.41 -16.33
CA LEU A 119 -7.21 6.78 -17.31
C LEU A 119 -6.37 7.95 -16.80
N MET A 120 -5.06 7.78 -16.85
CA MET A 120 -4.10 8.86 -16.71
C MET A 120 -4.20 9.81 -17.92
N SER A 121 -4.40 11.11 -17.67
CA SER A 121 -4.38 12.13 -18.73
C SER A 121 -3.01 12.22 -19.41
N ASP A 122 -2.96 12.58 -20.69
CA ASP A 122 -1.69 12.76 -21.44
C ASP A 122 -0.76 13.76 -20.75
N ALA A 123 -1.31 14.81 -20.17
CA ALA A 123 -0.54 15.81 -19.43
C ALA A 123 0.08 15.26 -18.13
N MET A 124 -0.55 14.28 -17.48
CA MET A 124 0.03 13.57 -16.35
C MET A 124 1.09 12.57 -16.83
N ARG A 125 0.80 11.81 -17.88
CA ARG A 125 1.74 10.86 -18.49
C ARG A 125 3.05 11.55 -18.89
N ALA A 126 2.95 12.71 -19.54
CA ALA A 126 4.11 13.54 -19.88
C ALA A 126 4.88 14.00 -18.63
N ALA A 127 4.19 14.36 -17.54
CA ALA A 127 4.85 14.78 -16.30
C ALA A 127 5.59 13.62 -15.63
N VAL A 128 5.00 12.42 -15.57
CA VAL A 128 5.66 11.21 -15.04
C VAL A 128 6.86 10.84 -15.91
N LYS A 129 6.70 10.86 -17.24
CA LYS A 129 7.80 10.66 -18.19
C LYS A 129 8.95 11.65 -17.98
N ASP A 130 8.64 12.93 -17.79
CA ASP A 130 9.67 13.94 -17.55
C ASP A 130 10.38 13.72 -16.20
N VAL A 131 9.68 13.28 -15.16
CA VAL A 131 10.30 12.90 -13.87
C VAL A 131 11.24 11.71 -14.05
N ALA A 132 10.82 10.69 -14.78
CA ALA A 132 11.59 9.46 -15.00
C ALA A 132 12.92 9.69 -15.75
N LYS A 133 13.04 10.78 -16.52
CA LYS A 133 14.31 11.17 -17.16
C LYS A 133 15.40 11.55 -16.16
N TYR A 134 15.01 12.06 -14.99
CA TYR A 134 15.94 12.59 -13.98
C TYR A 134 16.05 11.70 -12.75
N PHE A 135 14.99 10.94 -12.45
CA PHE A 135 14.87 10.19 -11.21
C PHE A 135 14.36 8.77 -11.49
N PRO A 136 15.00 7.72 -10.93
CA PRO A 136 14.41 6.39 -10.91
C PRO A 136 12.98 6.46 -10.39
N THR A 137 12.02 5.99 -11.18
CA THR A 137 10.59 6.17 -10.90
C THR A 137 9.87 4.83 -10.99
N ALA A 138 9.11 4.49 -9.95
CA ALA A 138 8.33 3.27 -9.87
C ALA A 138 6.84 3.56 -9.67
N ILE A 139 5.99 2.81 -10.37
CA ILE A 139 4.55 2.77 -10.12
C ILE A 139 4.24 1.57 -9.20
N ILE A 140 3.61 1.83 -8.05
CA ILE A 140 3.23 0.80 -7.08
C ILE A 140 1.71 0.80 -6.91
N SER A 141 1.03 -0.19 -7.50
CA SER A 141 -0.43 -0.23 -7.59
C SER A 141 -1.03 -1.50 -6.99
N GLY A 142 -2.28 -1.42 -6.55
CA GLY A 142 -3.09 -2.60 -6.21
C GLY A 142 -3.53 -3.42 -7.42
N ARG A 143 -3.55 -2.81 -8.62
CA ARG A 143 -3.86 -3.48 -9.89
C ARG A 143 -2.78 -4.49 -10.26
N SER A 144 -3.09 -5.45 -11.14
CA SER A 144 -2.04 -6.28 -11.73
C SER A 144 -1.02 -5.41 -12.45
N ARG A 145 0.23 -5.88 -12.49
CA ARG A 145 1.35 -5.18 -13.11
C ARG A 145 1.06 -4.86 -14.58
N ASP A 146 0.55 -5.83 -15.33
CA ASP A 146 0.25 -5.67 -16.76
C ASP A 146 -0.84 -4.62 -16.98
N LYS A 147 -1.89 -4.60 -16.14
CA LYS A 147 -2.98 -3.63 -16.24
C LYS A 147 -2.52 -2.20 -15.95
N VAL A 148 -1.72 -2.00 -14.89
CA VAL A 148 -1.20 -0.66 -14.59
C VAL A 148 -0.17 -0.22 -15.64
N TYR A 149 0.61 -1.15 -16.19
CA TYR A 149 1.50 -0.88 -17.32
C TYR A 149 0.72 -0.41 -18.55
N GLU A 150 -0.33 -1.10 -18.97
CA GLU A 150 -1.20 -0.68 -20.10
C GLU A 150 -1.77 0.73 -19.90
N LEU A 151 -2.22 1.04 -18.69
CA LEU A 151 -2.79 2.34 -18.37
C LEU A 151 -1.74 3.47 -18.41
N VAL A 152 -0.53 3.21 -17.90
CA VAL A 152 0.56 4.20 -17.79
C VAL A 152 1.39 4.32 -19.07
N GLY A 153 1.59 3.22 -19.81
CA GLY A 153 2.24 3.16 -21.12
C GLY A 153 3.63 3.82 -21.20
N LEU A 154 4.47 3.66 -20.18
CA LEU A 154 5.83 4.20 -20.13
C LEU A 154 6.82 3.07 -19.82
N THR A 155 7.67 2.72 -20.78
CA THR A 155 8.63 1.60 -20.67
C THR A 155 9.79 1.91 -19.71
N GLU A 156 10.08 3.19 -19.48
CA GLU A 156 11.20 3.66 -18.66
C GLU A 156 10.95 3.58 -17.14
N LEU A 157 9.77 3.12 -16.71
CA LEU A 157 9.39 3.03 -15.31
C LEU A 157 9.56 1.61 -14.75
N TYR A 158 9.75 1.54 -13.44
CA TYR A 158 9.59 0.30 -12.68
C TYR A 158 8.11 0.08 -12.37
N TYR A 159 7.67 -1.18 -12.39
CA TYR A 159 6.27 -1.52 -12.11
C TYR A 159 6.17 -2.59 -11.03
N ALA A 160 5.36 -2.27 -10.02
CA ALA A 160 5.01 -3.15 -8.93
C ALA A 160 3.48 -3.27 -8.87
N GLY A 161 2.97 -4.39 -9.38
CA GLY A 161 1.56 -4.73 -9.35
C GLY A 161 1.15 -5.48 -8.08
N SER A 162 -0.14 -5.65 -7.90
CA SER A 162 -0.75 -6.49 -6.87
C SER A 162 -0.30 -6.09 -5.47
N HIS A 163 -0.32 -4.80 -5.16
CA HIS A 163 0.19 -4.23 -3.90
C HIS A 163 1.69 -4.47 -3.69
N GLY A 164 2.42 -4.60 -4.79
CA GLY A 164 3.86 -4.85 -4.80
C GLY A 164 4.27 -6.31 -4.76
N MET A 165 3.35 -7.27 -4.94
CA MET A 165 3.68 -8.70 -5.02
C MET A 165 4.11 -9.15 -6.42
N ASP A 166 4.00 -8.30 -7.44
CA ASP A 166 4.50 -8.57 -8.79
C ASP A 166 5.39 -7.43 -9.25
N ILE A 167 6.69 -7.51 -8.97
CA ILE A 167 7.66 -6.47 -9.31
C ILE A 167 8.47 -6.90 -10.52
N MET A 168 8.61 -5.99 -11.48
CA MET A 168 9.51 -6.12 -12.62
C MET A 168 10.59 -5.05 -12.54
N THR A 169 11.84 -5.48 -12.59
CA THR A 169 13.01 -4.61 -12.71
C THR A 169 13.80 -4.99 -13.98
N PRO A 170 14.53 -4.05 -14.60
CA PRO A 170 15.47 -4.39 -15.68
C PRO A 170 16.52 -5.42 -15.22
N ALA A 171 17.03 -6.29 -16.13
CA ALA A 171 17.98 -7.37 -15.79
C ALA A 171 19.27 -6.90 -15.10
N ASN A 172 19.74 -5.69 -15.40
CA ASN A 172 21.02 -5.15 -14.91
C ASN A 172 20.95 -4.55 -13.49
N VAL A 173 19.86 -4.76 -12.76
CA VAL A 173 19.62 -4.16 -11.45
C VAL A 173 20.07 -5.14 -10.35
N ASN A 174 20.92 -4.64 -9.43
CA ASN A 174 21.48 -5.43 -8.33
C ASN A 174 20.39 -5.87 -7.36
N GLY A 175 20.00 -7.12 -7.41
CA GLY A 175 19.14 -7.78 -6.44
C GLY A 175 19.25 -9.28 -6.65
N SER A 176 18.90 -10.09 -5.67
CA SER A 176 18.75 -11.54 -5.86
C SER A 176 17.47 -11.81 -6.66
N PRO A 177 17.52 -12.00 -7.99
CA PRO A 177 16.32 -12.26 -8.76
C PRO A 177 15.92 -13.71 -8.47
N GLU A 178 14.64 -13.95 -8.19
CA GLU A 178 14.15 -15.33 -8.06
C GLU A 178 14.02 -15.98 -9.44
N ASP A 179 13.71 -15.20 -10.49
CA ASP A 179 13.59 -15.68 -11.86
C ASP A 179 13.97 -14.59 -12.90
N THR A 180 14.96 -14.85 -13.75
CA THR A 180 15.19 -14.11 -15.00
C THR A 180 14.12 -14.48 -16.03
N ASN A 181 13.49 -13.47 -16.63
CA ASN A 181 12.42 -13.62 -17.63
C ASN A 181 12.63 -12.66 -18.80
N SER A 182 11.77 -12.75 -19.81
CA SER A 182 11.68 -11.76 -20.89
C SER A 182 10.42 -10.91 -20.73
N ASP A 183 10.52 -9.61 -20.95
CA ASP A 183 9.35 -8.73 -21.01
C ASP A 183 8.56 -8.90 -22.33
N GLN A 184 7.53 -8.08 -22.53
CA GLN A 184 6.71 -8.13 -23.75
C GLN A 184 7.46 -7.71 -25.03
N GLN A 185 8.66 -7.13 -24.88
CA GLN A 185 9.53 -6.72 -25.98
C GLN A 185 10.69 -7.71 -26.20
N GLY A 186 10.81 -8.75 -25.36
CA GLY A 186 11.86 -9.76 -25.44
C GLY A 186 13.14 -9.39 -24.68
N GLU A 187 13.14 -8.28 -23.94
CA GLU A 187 14.28 -7.83 -23.15
C GLU A 187 14.34 -8.61 -21.82
N GLU A 188 15.55 -8.88 -21.35
CA GLU A 188 15.76 -9.60 -20.10
C GLU A 188 15.32 -8.73 -18.91
N VAL A 189 14.48 -9.30 -18.05
CA VAL A 189 13.94 -8.66 -16.85
C VAL A 189 14.04 -9.58 -15.65
N ASN A 190 14.21 -8.97 -14.48
CA ASN A 190 14.18 -9.65 -13.20
C ASN A 190 12.77 -9.56 -12.63
N LEU A 191 12.19 -10.71 -12.30
CA LEU A 191 10.91 -10.78 -11.59
C LEU A 191 11.12 -11.06 -10.12
N PHE A 192 10.38 -10.34 -9.29
CA PHE A 192 10.29 -10.60 -7.87
C PHE A 192 8.83 -10.80 -7.48
N GLN A 193 8.53 -12.01 -6.99
CA GLN A 193 7.17 -12.50 -6.76
C GLN A 193 7.08 -13.25 -5.42
N PRO A 194 7.09 -12.54 -4.28
CA PRO A 194 7.19 -13.14 -2.93
C PRO A 194 5.97 -14.01 -2.57
N ALA A 195 4.92 -13.96 -3.39
CA ALA A 195 3.67 -14.69 -3.22
C ALA A 195 3.44 -15.73 -4.33
N LYS A 196 4.46 -16.12 -5.12
CA LYS A 196 4.33 -16.99 -6.31
C LYS A 196 3.52 -18.26 -6.07
N GLU A 197 3.69 -18.89 -4.90
CA GLU A 197 2.96 -20.10 -4.51
C GLU A 197 1.43 -19.91 -4.39
N PHE A 198 0.95 -18.67 -4.23
CA PHE A 198 -0.47 -18.35 -4.07
C PHE A 198 -1.22 -18.15 -5.39
N ILE A 199 -0.53 -18.06 -6.53
CA ILE A 199 -1.18 -17.81 -7.82
C ILE A 199 -2.29 -18.83 -8.11
N PRO A 200 -2.09 -20.16 -7.95
CA PRO A 200 -3.14 -21.13 -8.25
C PRO A 200 -4.38 -20.97 -7.37
N VAL A 201 -4.20 -20.71 -6.07
CA VAL A 201 -5.33 -20.56 -5.14
C VAL A 201 -6.06 -19.22 -5.34
N ILE A 202 -5.36 -18.15 -5.72
CA ILE A 202 -6.01 -16.88 -6.09
C ILE A 202 -6.85 -17.03 -7.34
N GLU A 203 -6.36 -17.75 -8.35
CA GLU A 203 -7.12 -18.06 -9.57
C GLU A 203 -8.37 -18.91 -9.27
N GLU A 204 -8.25 -19.90 -8.39
CA GLU A 204 -9.39 -20.70 -7.92
C GLU A 204 -10.45 -19.84 -7.21
N VAL A 205 -10.02 -19.00 -6.27
CA VAL A 205 -10.91 -18.09 -5.54
C VAL A 205 -11.56 -17.09 -6.49
N TYR A 206 -10.81 -16.51 -7.44
CA TYR A 206 -11.34 -15.60 -8.44
C TYR A 206 -12.52 -16.24 -9.20
N ARG A 207 -12.34 -17.45 -9.74
CA ARG A 207 -13.41 -18.17 -10.46
C ARG A 207 -14.64 -18.42 -9.59
N SER A 208 -14.42 -18.82 -8.35
CA SER A 208 -15.49 -19.05 -7.39
C SER A 208 -16.25 -17.77 -7.04
N LEU A 209 -15.54 -16.65 -6.84
CA LEU A 209 -16.14 -15.35 -6.58
C LEU A 209 -16.95 -14.83 -7.77
N VAL A 210 -16.50 -15.07 -9.00
CA VAL A 210 -17.27 -14.75 -10.22
C VAL A 210 -18.63 -15.45 -10.18
N GLU A 211 -18.67 -16.77 -9.96
CA GLU A 211 -19.93 -17.50 -9.91
C GLU A 211 -20.80 -17.12 -8.70
N LEU A 212 -20.19 -16.90 -7.54
CA LEU A 212 -20.91 -16.47 -6.31
C LEU A 212 -21.54 -15.08 -6.45
N THR A 213 -20.98 -14.19 -7.26
CA THR A 213 -21.47 -12.81 -7.40
C THR A 213 -22.28 -12.57 -8.67
N LYS A 214 -22.31 -13.52 -9.62
CA LYS A 214 -23.00 -13.45 -10.91
C LYS A 214 -24.46 -12.97 -10.87
N GLY A 215 -25.19 -13.33 -9.81
CA GLY A 215 -26.59 -12.93 -9.62
C GLY A 215 -26.80 -11.54 -8.99
N ILE A 216 -25.74 -10.86 -8.59
CA ILE A 216 -25.80 -9.55 -7.92
C ILE A 216 -25.51 -8.46 -8.94
N LYS A 217 -26.55 -7.72 -9.33
CA LYS A 217 -26.43 -6.65 -10.33
C LYS A 217 -25.42 -5.60 -9.88
N GLY A 218 -24.44 -5.32 -10.75
CA GLY A 218 -23.41 -4.30 -10.51
C GLY A 218 -22.17 -4.80 -9.77
N ALA A 219 -22.15 -6.05 -9.29
CA ALA A 219 -20.95 -6.66 -8.73
C ALA A 219 -19.99 -7.02 -9.87
N LYS A 220 -18.71 -6.73 -9.70
CA LYS A 220 -17.65 -7.09 -10.66
C LYS A 220 -16.50 -7.73 -9.92
N VAL A 221 -16.00 -8.86 -10.42
CA VAL A 221 -14.83 -9.52 -9.87
C VAL A 221 -13.64 -9.30 -10.80
N GLU A 222 -12.49 -8.96 -10.27
CA GLU A 222 -11.25 -8.76 -11.02
C GLU A 222 -10.13 -9.64 -10.45
N ASN A 223 -9.34 -10.23 -11.35
CA ASN A 223 -8.12 -10.94 -11.00
C ASN A 223 -6.92 -10.00 -11.18
N HIS A 224 -6.15 -9.80 -10.12
CA HIS A 224 -4.92 -9.03 -10.10
C HIS A 224 -3.69 -9.91 -9.90
N LYS A 225 -3.73 -11.18 -10.33
CA LYS A 225 -2.67 -12.21 -10.23
C LYS A 225 -2.40 -12.72 -8.81
N PHE A 226 -2.07 -11.83 -7.88
CA PHE A 226 -1.86 -12.15 -6.45
C PHE A 226 -2.99 -11.64 -5.55
N CYS A 227 -4.05 -11.08 -6.13
CA CYS A 227 -5.21 -10.57 -5.40
C CYS A 227 -6.46 -10.78 -6.27
N ALA A 228 -7.59 -11.10 -5.63
CA ALA A 228 -8.90 -11.08 -6.28
C ALA A 228 -9.76 -9.99 -5.64
N SER A 229 -10.41 -9.17 -6.45
CA SER A 229 -11.20 -8.02 -5.98
C SER A 229 -12.67 -8.20 -6.34
N VAL A 230 -13.56 -7.93 -5.39
CA VAL A 230 -15.02 -7.86 -5.62
C VAL A 230 -15.46 -6.42 -5.43
N HIS A 231 -15.71 -5.75 -6.55
CA HIS A 231 -16.22 -4.38 -6.59
C HIS A 231 -17.72 -4.39 -6.33
N TYR A 232 -18.15 -3.60 -5.36
CA TYR A 232 -19.57 -3.43 -5.01
C TYR A 232 -20.05 -1.99 -5.19
N ARG A 233 -19.25 -1.16 -5.87
CA ARG A 233 -19.57 0.26 -6.07
C ARG A 233 -20.88 0.50 -6.81
N ASN A 234 -21.16 -0.33 -7.81
CA ASN A 234 -22.35 -0.24 -8.66
C ASN A 234 -23.46 -1.20 -8.19
N VAL A 235 -23.27 -1.85 -7.04
CA VAL A 235 -24.27 -2.69 -6.39
C VAL A 235 -25.22 -1.81 -5.58
N ASP A 236 -26.52 -2.10 -5.63
CA ASP A 236 -27.53 -1.47 -4.78
C ASP A 236 -27.14 -1.62 -3.30
N GLU A 237 -27.22 -0.54 -2.52
CA GLU A 237 -26.79 -0.52 -1.10
C GLU A 237 -27.47 -1.63 -0.29
N LYS A 238 -28.71 -2.02 -0.65
CA LYS A 238 -29.44 -3.13 0.02
C LYS A 238 -28.78 -4.50 -0.16
N ASP A 239 -28.00 -4.68 -1.23
CA ASP A 239 -27.35 -5.93 -1.60
C ASP A 239 -25.88 -5.98 -1.13
N TRP A 240 -25.35 -4.90 -0.53
CA TRP A 240 -23.98 -4.89 0.03
C TRP A 240 -23.75 -5.97 1.10
N PRO A 241 -24.66 -6.19 2.07
CA PRO A 241 -24.50 -7.28 3.05
C PRO A 241 -24.43 -8.65 2.39
N LEU A 242 -25.18 -8.86 1.30
CA LEU A 242 -25.19 -10.11 0.54
C LEU A 242 -23.83 -10.35 -0.14
N VAL A 243 -23.24 -9.31 -0.76
CA VAL A 243 -21.88 -9.40 -1.32
C VAL A 243 -20.88 -9.76 -0.23
N ALA A 244 -20.89 -9.02 0.88
CA ALA A 244 -19.98 -9.23 1.99
C ALA A 244 -20.05 -10.66 2.54
N GLN A 245 -21.27 -11.15 2.77
CA GLN A 245 -21.52 -12.48 3.29
C GLN A 245 -21.00 -13.55 2.34
N ARG A 246 -21.32 -13.48 1.04
CA ARG A 246 -20.87 -14.48 0.05
C ARG A 246 -19.35 -14.57 -0.04
N VAL A 247 -18.67 -13.42 -0.07
CA VAL A 247 -17.20 -13.37 -0.13
C VAL A 247 -16.59 -13.91 1.17
N HIS A 248 -17.11 -13.47 2.32
CA HIS A 248 -16.61 -13.89 3.63
C HIS A 248 -16.80 -15.39 3.88
N ASP A 249 -17.99 -15.93 3.58
CA ASP A 249 -18.31 -17.34 3.81
C ASP A 249 -17.46 -18.26 2.92
N HIS A 250 -17.22 -17.86 1.67
CA HIS A 250 -16.33 -18.59 0.78
C HIS A 250 -14.88 -18.57 1.30
N LEU A 251 -14.40 -17.41 1.79
CA LEU A 251 -13.03 -17.27 2.27
C LEU A 251 -12.69 -18.12 3.50
N LYS A 252 -13.70 -18.58 4.27
CA LYS A 252 -13.49 -19.48 5.43
C LYS A 252 -12.76 -20.78 5.06
N GLN A 253 -12.81 -21.18 3.78
CA GLN A 253 -12.14 -22.37 3.26
C GLN A 253 -10.64 -22.15 3.00
N TYR A 254 -10.15 -20.90 3.03
CA TYR A 254 -8.80 -20.52 2.65
C TYR A 254 -8.08 -19.78 3.80
N PRO A 255 -7.57 -20.49 4.83
CA PRO A 255 -6.99 -19.86 6.02
C PRO A 255 -5.70 -19.07 5.76
N ARG A 256 -5.03 -19.30 4.62
CA ARG A 256 -3.84 -18.55 4.19
C ARG A 256 -4.16 -17.29 3.39
N LEU A 257 -5.45 -16.98 3.21
CA LEU A 257 -5.93 -15.77 2.55
C LEU A 257 -6.69 -14.90 3.56
N ARG A 258 -6.68 -13.58 3.33
CA ARG A 258 -7.40 -12.60 4.14
C ARG A 258 -8.27 -11.70 3.28
N LEU A 259 -9.38 -11.29 3.86
CA LEU A 259 -10.26 -10.27 3.29
C LEU A 259 -9.79 -8.90 3.78
N THR A 260 -9.61 -7.98 2.85
CA THR A 260 -9.29 -6.57 3.11
C THR A 260 -10.32 -5.68 2.43
N HIS A 261 -10.47 -4.45 2.92
CA HIS A 261 -11.46 -3.49 2.44
C HIS A 261 -10.74 -2.31 1.82
N GLY A 262 -11.03 -2.05 0.55
CA GLY A 262 -10.66 -0.83 -0.16
C GLY A 262 -11.91 0.00 -0.46
N ARG A 263 -11.76 1.08 -1.26
CA ARG A 263 -12.85 2.00 -1.55
C ARG A 263 -13.95 1.40 -2.42
N LYS A 264 -15.00 0.90 -1.77
CA LYS A 264 -16.10 0.14 -2.40
C LYS A 264 -15.64 -1.15 -3.11
N VAL A 265 -14.62 -1.81 -2.55
CA VAL A 265 -14.08 -3.08 -3.03
C VAL A 265 -13.71 -3.98 -1.84
N LEU A 266 -13.95 -5.28 -1.99
CA LEU A 266 -13.44 -6.33 -1.10
C LEU A 266 -12.28 -7.02 -1.79
N GLU A 267 -11.12 -7.10 -1.15
CA GLU A 267 -9.90 -7.65 -1.73
C GLU A 267 -9.45 -8.89 -0.95
N VAL A 268 -9.34 -10.01 -1.67
CA VAL A 268 -8.79 -11.26 -1.17
C VAL A 268 -7.32 -11.31 -1.49
N ARG A 269 -6.48 -11.40 -0.46
CA ARG A 269 -5.01 -11.34 -0.57
C ARG A 269 -4.35 -12.46 0.22
N PRO A 270 -3.16 -12.93 -0.19
CA PRO A 270 -2.30 -13.79 0.63
C PRO A 270 -2.01 -13.19 2.01
N VAL A 271 -1.96 -14.05 3.02
CA VAL A 271 -1.45 -13.72 4.35
C VAL A 271 0.06 -13.94 4.34
N ILE A 272 0.79 -12.89 3.95
CA ILE A 272 2.24 -12.84 3.95
C ILE A 272 2.72 -11.52 4.56
N GLU A 273 3.97 -11.49 5.03
CA GLU A 273 4.62 -10.27 5.54
C GLU A 273 5.12 -9.39 4.38
N TRP A 274 4.19 -8.98 3.51
CA TRP A 274 4.46 -8.13 2.36
C TRP A 274 3.41 -7.02 2.23
N ASN A 275 3.86 -5.81 1.88
CA ASN A 275 3.03 -4.63 1.64
C ASN A 275 3.76 -3.63 0.73
N LYS A 276 3.11 -2.49 0.40
CA LYS A 276 3.74 -1.45 -0.44
C LYS A 276 5.03 -0.88 0.19
N GLY A 277 5.12 -0.85 1.52
CA GLY A 277 6.36 -0.48 2.21
C GLY A 277 7.51 -1.43 1.91
N LYS A 278 7.28 -2.75 1.96
CA LYS A 278 8.27 -3.76 1.55
C LYS A 278 8.64 -3.66 0.08
N ALA A 279 7.69 -3.35 -0.79
CA ALA A 279 7.99 -3.10 -2.20
C ALA A 279 8.90 -1.88 -2.40
N VAL A 280 8.70 -0.80 -1.63
CA VAL A 280 9.61 0.38 -1.63
C VAL A 280 11.01 -0.02 -1.16
N GLU A 281 11.13 -0.77 -0.06
CA GLU A 281 12.43 -1.23 0.43
C GLU A 281 13.16 -2.08 -0.62
N PHE A 282 12.47 -3.05 -1.22
CA PHE A 282 13.02 -3.90 -2.27
C PHE A 282 13.47 -3.10 -3.50
N LEU A 283 12.67 -2.15 -3.97
CA LEU A 283 13.02 -1.32 -5.11
C LEU A 283 14.20 -0.39 -4.81
N LEU A 284 14.28 0.14 -3.59
CA LEU A 284 15.42 0.95 -3.15
C LEU A 284 16.71 0.12 -3.12
N GLU A 285 16.66 -1.08 -2.55
CA GLU A 285 17.79 -2.01 -2.56
C GLU A 285 18.21 -2.36 -3.98
N SER A 286 17.24 -2.67 -4.84
CA SER A 286 17.45 -2.96 -6.27
C SER A 286 18.21 -1.81 -6.97
N LEU A 287 17.82 -0.57 -6.69
CA LEU A 287 18.46 0.64 -7.23
C LEU A 287 19.84 0.95 -6.62
N GLY A 288 20.33 0.16 -5.66
CA GLY A 288 21.55 0.44 -4.91
C GLY A 288 21.40 1.63 -3.94
N LEU A 289 20.16 1.95 -3.56
CA LEU A 289 19.77 3.07 -2.69
C LEU A 289 19.29 2.55 -1.33
N SER A 290 20.05 1.68 -0.68
CA SER A 290 19.70 1.09 0.62
C SER A 290 20.75 1.28 1.72
N ASN A 291 21.99 1.60 1.35
CA ASN A 291 23.14 1.47 2.26
C ASN A 291 23.78 2.80 2.72
N ASN A 292 23.42 3.94 2.12
CA ASN A 292 24.01 5.27 2.42
C ASN A 292 22.92 6.35 2.56
N ASP A 293 23.19 7.46 3.24
CA ASP A 293 22.22 8.57 3.43
C ASP A 293 22.08 9.51 2.20
N ASP A 294 22.77 9.21 1.10
CA ASP A 294 22.88 10.04 -0.10
C ASP A 294 21.69 9.93 -1.07
N PHE A 295 20.52 9.49 -0.58
CA PHE A 295 19.32 9.37 -1.40
C PHE A 295 18.06 9.85 -0.68
N LEU A 296 17.07 10.32 -1.43
CA LEU A 296 15.80 10.81 -0.88
C LEU A 296 14.64 10.12 -1.61
N PRO A 297 14.04 9.07 -1.03
CA PRO A 297 12.85 8.47 -1.60
C PRO A 297 11.65 9.37 -1.36
N ILE A 298 10.80 9.56 -2.38
CA ILE A 298 9.53 10.27 -2.25
C ILE A 298 8.42 9.34 -2.71
N PHE A 299 7.50 9.02 -1.82
CA PHE A 299 6.29 8.25 -2.13
C PHE A 299 5.08 9.18 -2.18
N ILE A 300 4.28 9.09 -3.24
CA ILE A 300 3.00 9.82 -3.37
C ILE A 300 1.86 8.80 -3.49
N GLY A 301 0.86 8.88 -2.61
CA GLY A 301 -0.26 7.95 -2.57
C GLY A 301 -1.50 8.49 -1.87
N ASP A 302 -2.66 7.90 -2.10
CA ASP A 302 -3.96 8.41 -1.64
C ASP A 302 -4.68 7.48 -0.66
N ASP A 303 -4.32 6.19 -0.62
CA ASP A 303 -5.12 5.16 0.03
C ASP A 303 -4.42 4.49 1.22
N LYS A 304 -5.20 3.72 1.99
CA LYS A 304 -4.75 3.06 3.22
C LYS A 304 -3.51 2.19 3.02
N THR A 305 -3.33 1.56 1.85
CA THR A 305 -2.15 0.73 1.57
C THR A 305 -0.87 1.55 1.38
N ASP A 306 -0.97 2.84 1.06
CA ASP A 306 0.18 3.73 0.89
C ASP A 306 0.77 4.15 2.25
N GLU A 307 -0.02 4.06 3.32
CA GLU A 307 0.45 4.27 4.70
C GLU A 307 1.59 3.32 5.07
N ASP A 308 1.60 2.09 4.54
CA ASP A 308 2.70 1.15 4.74
C ASP A 308 4.03 1.73 4.20
N ALA A 309 3.98 2.39 3.03
CA ALA A 309 5.15 3.03 2.44
C ALA A 309 5.54 4.30 3.21
N PHE A 310 4.57 5.15 3.55
CA PHE A 310 4.83 6.36 4.34
C PHE A 310 5.47 6.04 5.69
N LYS A 311 4.97 4.99 6.36
CA LYS A 311 5.50 4.52 7.63
C LYS A 311 6.97 4.12 7.52
N VAL A 312 7.33 3.31 6.51
CA VAL A 312 8.72 2.91 6.26
C VAL A 312 9.63 4.12 6.10
N LEU A 313 9.24 5.10 5.28
CA LEU A 313 10.05 6.31 5.06
C LEU A 313 10.20 7.14 6.34
N ARG A 314 9.11 7.28 7.11
CA ARG A 314 9.11 8.02 8.38
C ARG A 314 9.96 7.34 9.46
N GLU A 315 9.82 6.03 9.64
CA GLU A 315 10.54 5.27 10.67
C GLU A 315 12.06 5.24 10.38
N LYS A 316 12.44 5.12 9.10
CA LYS A 316 13.83 5.24 8.67
C LYS A 316 14.38 6.67 8.74
N LYS A 317 13.51 7.67 8.93
CA LYS A 317 13.85 9.10 8.85
C LYS A 317 14.54 9.47 7.52
N GLN A 318 14.22 8.73 6.46
CA GLN A 318 14.83 8.85 5.15
C GLN A 318 13.72 8.98 4.11
N GLY A 319 13.62 10.15 3.49
CA GLY A 319 12.60 10.44 2.48
C GLY A 319 11.27 10.95 3.00
N PHE A 320 10.33 11.11 2.07
CA PHE A 320 9.04 11.74 2.33
C PHE A 320 7.88 10.94 1.76
N GLY A 321 6.90 10.63 2.61
CA GLY A 321 5.56 10.30 2.17
C GLY A 321 4.74 11.57 1.90
N ILE A 322 3.96 11.57 0.82
CA ILE A 322 3.05 12.66 0.44
C ILE A 322 1.66 12.05 0.23
N LEU A 323 0.71 12.42 1.10
CA LEU A 323 -0.68 11.96 1.03
C LEU A 323 -1.45 12.78 -0.01
N VAL A 324 -2.19 12.11 -0.89
CA VAL A 324 -3.16 12.74 -1.79
C VAL A 324 -4.54 12.67 -1.16
N SER A 325 -5.05 13.80 -0.67
CA SER A 325 -6.39 13.88 -0.09
C SER A 325 -6.90 15.32 -0.06
N SER A 326 -8.16 15.51 -0.46
CA SER A 326 -8.87 16.78 -0.30
C SER A 326 -9.59 16.90 1.05
N VAL A 327 -9.61 15.80 1.82
CA VAL A 327 -10.29 15.70 3.12
C VAL A 327 -9.29 15.32 4.22
N PRO A 328 -9.48 15.80 5.47
CA PRO A 328 -8.64 15.40 6.59
C PRO A 328 -8.61 13.88 6.79
N LYS A 329 -7.39 13.34 6.90
CA LYS A 329 -7.10 11.94 7.19
C LYS A 329 -5.83 11.84 8.04
N GLU A 330 -5.85 10.97 9.05
CA GLU A 330 -4.62 10.62 9.75
C GLU A 330 -3.69 9.83 8.84
N SER A 331 -2.39 10.12 8.92
CA SER A 331 -1.40 9.61 7.98
C SER A 331 0.02 9.64 8.55
N ASN A 332 0.86 8.74 8.06
CA ASN A 332 2.31 8.76 8.26
C ASN A 332 3.01 9.65 7.22
N ALA A 333 2.31 10.24 6.26
CA ALA A 333 2.90 11.18 5.30
C ALA A 333 3.44 12.45 6.00
N PHE A 334 4.50 13.04 5.44
CA PHE A 334 5.04 14.33 5.92
C PHE A 334 4.32 15.52 5.30
N TYR A 335 3.83 15.35 4.08
CA TYR A 335 3.16 16.40 3.33
C TYR A 335 1.85 15.89 2.74
N SER A 336 1.06 16.83 2.23
CA SER A 336 -0.16 16.52 1.49
C SER A 336 -0.20 17.19 0.12
N LEU A 337 -1.02 16.63 -0.76
CA LEU A 337 -1.49 17.21 -2.02
C LEU A 337 -3.00 16.98 -2.09
N ARG A 338 -3.75 17.91 -2.66
CA ARG A 338 -5.22 17.82 -2.61
C ARG A 338 -5.80 16.75 -3.53
N ASP A 339 -5.23 16.60 -4.72
CA ASP A 339 -5.79 15.77 -5.78
C ASP A 339 -4.72 15.48 -6.88
N PRO A 340 -5.04 14.65 -7.90
CA PRO A 340 -4.12 14.36 -8.99
C PRO A 340 -3.61 15.59 -9.77
N SER A 341 -4.34 16.72 -9.77
CA SER A 341 -3.87 17.94 -10.43
C SER A 341 -2.68 18.57 -9.68
N GLU A 342 -2.70 18.51 -8.35
CA GLU A 342 -1.59 18.96 -7.52
C GLU A 342 -0.40 17.99 -7.56
N VAL A 343 -0.65 16.68 -7.68
CA VAL A 343 0.40 15.69 -7.97
C VAL A 343 1.14 16.08 -9.25
N LYS A 344 0.42 16.31 -10.35
CA LYS A 344 1.02 16.76 -11.61
C LYS A 344 1.83 18.05 -11.44
N LYS A 345 1.32 19.01 -10.68
CA LYS A 345 2.01 20.29 -10.43
C LYS A 345 3.31 20.05 -9.65
N PHE A 346 3.27 19.24 -8.60
CA PHE A 346 4.46 18.87 -7.82
C PHE A 346 5.52 18.20 -8.69
N LEU A 347 5.16 17.19 -9.48
CA LEU A 347 6.06 16.50 -10.40
C LEU A 347 6.73 17.47 -11.39
N LYS A 348 5.96 18.40 -11.98
CA LYS A 348 6.51 19.43 -12.88
C LYS A 348 7.45 20.39 -12.17
N THR A 349 7.14 20.79 -10.94
CA THR A 349 8.02 21.64 -10.14
C THR A 349 9.33 20.93 -9.81
N LEU A 350 9.28 19.64 -9.48
CA LEU A 350 10.47 18.82 -9.21
C LEU A 350 11.42 18.76 -10.41
N VAL A 351 10.89 18.52 -11.61
CA VAL A 351 11.67 18.53 -12.86
C VAL A 351 12.27 19.91 -13.15
N LYS A 352 11.50 20.99 -12.97
CA LYS A 352 12.00 22.35 -13.18
C LYS A 352 13.16 22.68 -12.24
N TRP A 353 13.04 22.33 -10.96
CA TRP A 353 14.11 22.52 -9.99
C TRP A 353 15.36 21.73 -10.40
N ARG A 354 15.22 20.47 -10.81
CA ARG A 354 16.37 19.66 -11.22
C ARG A 354 17.13 20.24 -12.41
N LYS A 355 16.42 20.75 -13.41
CA LYS A 355 17.03 21.45 -14.55
C LYS A 355 17.84 22.67 -14.12
N MET A 356 17.31 23.46 -13.19
CA MET A 356 18.01 24.64 -12.66
C MET A 356 19.29 24.26 -11.91
N GLU A 357 19.29 23.16 -11.14
CA GLU A 357 20.48 22.65 -10.46
C GLU A 357 21.56 22.17 -11.45
N GLU A 358 21.16 21.50 -12.53
CA GLU A 358 22.08 21.06 -13.60
C GLU A 358 22.68 22.24 -14.36
N ASP A 359 21.88 23.26 -14.70
CA ASP A 359 22.37 24.48 -15.36
C ASP A 359 23.34 25.28 -14.48
N SER A 360 23.14 25.25 -13.15
CA SER A 360 23.97 25.95 -12.16
C SER A 360 25.29 25.23 -11.83
N THR A 361 25.37 23.93 -12.11
CA THR A 361 26.59 23.11 -11.88
C THR A 361 27.41 22.91 -13.15
N GLY A 362 26.89 23.31 -14.31
CA GLY A 362 27.57 23.28 -15.61
C GLY A 362 28.37 24.54 -15.97
N HIS A 363 28.47 25.51 -15.07
CA HIS A 363 29.40 26.66 -15.11
C HIS A 363 30.47 26.48 -14.03
#